data_AF-A0A1J0TTA2-F1
#
_entry.id   AF-A0A1J0TTA2-F1
#
_cell.length_a   1.000
_cell.length_b   1.000
_cell.length_c   1.000
_cell.angle_alpha   90.00
_cell.angle_beta   90.00
_cell.angle_gamma   90.00
#
_symmetry.space_group_name_H-M   'P 1'
#
loop_
_entity.id
_entity.type
_entity.pdbx_description
1 polymer ?
#
loop_
_entity_poly.entity_id
_entity_poly.type
_entity_poly.pdbx_seq_one_letter_code
_entity_poly.pdbx_strand_id
1 'polypeptide(L)'
;MTGPVQTLISRTDVANLLGETLTDVEVGQVDALIDFASEKLRAPEQRAVVGDIDDRLADGSLRPGLLRGVLVTVVCRAFDALRVGLRVRSEQYPELQTTYADSLPELVYFTESELADLAPEPETGATGSGAFTIRIG
;
A
#
# COMPACT_ATOMS: atom_id res chain seq x y z
N MET A 1 -1.50 13.18 23.31
CA MET A 1 -0.08 13.13 22.89
C MET A 1 0.05 11.90 22.01
N THR A 2 -0.08 12.08 20.69
CA THR A 2 0.13 11.01 19.71
C THR A 2 1.63 10.75 19.65
N GLY A 3 2.06 9.55 20.09
CA GLY A 3 3.44 9.12 19.88
C GLY A 3 3.77 9.08 18.38
N PRO A 4 5.05 9.08 18.00
CA PRO A 4 5.44 8.95 16.61
C PRO A 4 4.79 7.69 16.01
N VAL A 5 4.07 7.86 14.89
CA VAL A 5 3.46 6.74 14.17
C VAL A 5 4.58 5.78 13.81
N GLN A 6 4.44 4.50 14.19
CA GLN A 6 5.45 3.51 13.87
C GLN A 6 5.46 3.32 12.35
N THR A 7 6.52 3.81 11.71
CA THR A 7 6.75 3.66 10.28
C THR A 7 6.99 2.18 9.97
N LEU A 8 6.18 1.63 9.07
CA LEU A 8 6.23 0.20 8.72
C LEU A 8 7.37 -0.14 7.75
N ILE A 9 7.90 0.88 7.07
CA ILE A 9 9.03 0.79 6.13
C ILE A 9 9.98 1.98 6.34
N SER A 10 11.19 1.89 5.80
CA SER A 10 12.18 2.96 5.86
C SER A 10 12.44 3.58 4.48
N ARG A 11 12.97 4.80 4.45
CA ARG A 11 13.43 5.45 3.21
C ARG A 11 14.47 4.64 2.46
N THR A 12 15.28 3.85 3.17
CA THR A 12 16.30 2.98 2.56
C THR A 12 15.63 1.87 1.76
N ASP A 13 14.50 1.34 2.20
CA ASP A 13 13.74 0.34 1.44
C ASP A 13 13.23 0.93 0.11
N VAL A 14 12.78 2.20 0.13
CA VAL A 14 12.34 2.95 -1.06
C VAL A 14 13.49 3.21 -2.02
N ALA A 15 14.59 3.78 -1.53
CA ALA A 15 15.78 4.07 -2.34
C ALA A 15 16.37 2.81 -2.99
N ASN A 16 16.38 1.69 -2.26
CA ASN A 16 16.83 0.40 -2.78
C ASN A 16 15.94 -0.13 -3.91
N LEU A 17 14.62 0.04 -3.81
CA LEU A 17 13.70 -0.39 -4.86
C LEU A 17 13.82 0.47 -6.11
N LEU A 18 13.96 1.79 -5.94
CA LEU A 18 14.16 2.72 -7.05
C LEU A 18 15.55 2.57 -7.70
N GLY A 19 16.52 2.02 -6.98
CA GLY A 19 17.89 1.84 -7.46
C GLY A 19 18.68 3.14 -7.55
N GLU A 20 18.31 4.14 -6.75
CA GLU A 20 18.87 5.50 -6.83
C GLU A 20 19.11 6.12 -5.45
N THR A 21 19.88 7.21 -5.44
CA THR A 21 20.09 8.02 -4.24
C THR A 21 19.14 9.22 -4.25
N LEU A 22 18.32 9.35 -3.21
CA LEU A 22 17.39 10.46 -3.06
C LEU A 22 18.12 11.74 -2.64
N THR A 23 17.74 12.87 -3.22
CA THR A 23 18.17 14.21 -2.80
C THR A 23 17.46 14.66 -1.51
N ASP A 24 17.96 15.71 -0.85
CA ASP A 24 17.38 16.21 0.42
C ASP A 24 15.89 16.56 0.32
N VAL A 25 15.43 17.08 -0.82
CA VAL A 25 14.02 17.40 -1.06
C VAL A 25 13.19 16.12 -1.22
N GLU A 26 13.69 15.17 -1.99
CA GLU A 26 13.04 13.89 -2.24
C GLU A 26 12.94 13.06 -0.96
N VAL A 27 13.94 13.14 -0.09
CA VAL A 27 13.91 12.52 1.24
C VAL A 27 12.69 13.02 2.03
N GLY A 28 12.46 14.33 2.08
CA GLY A 28 11.30 14.89 2.77
C GLY A 28 9.96 14.45 2.16
N GLN A 29 9.90 14.31 0.84
CA GLN A 29 8.71 13.82 0.14
C GLN A 29 8.46 12.34 0.43
N VAL A 30 9.50 11.51 0.38
CA VAL A 30 9.41 10.08 0.64
C VAL A 30 9.05 9.81 2.09
N ASP A 31 9.65 10.52 3.06
CA ASP A 31 9.28 10.38 4.47
C ASP A 31 7.79 10.71 4.69
N ALA A 32 7.29 11.80 4.10
CA ALA A 32 5.87 12.16 4.20
C ALA A 32 4.94 11.12 3.53
N LEU A 33 5.35 10.54 2.40
CA LEU A 33 4.60 9.47 1.74
C LEU A 33 4.59 8.17 2.55
N ILE A 34 5.71 7.83 3.21
CA ILE A 34 5.80 6.67 4.11
C ILE A 34 4.83 6.82 5.28
N ASP A 35 4.81 8.00 5.91
CA ASP A 35 3.89 8.30 7.01
C ASP A 35 2.45 8.20 6.53
N PHE A 36 2.12 8.83 5.40
CA PHE A 36 0.76 8.83 4.86
C PHE A 36 0.30 7.41 4.46
N ALA A 37 1.15 6.62 3.81
CA ALA A 37 0.82 5.23 3.46
C ALA A 37 0.65 4.36 4.70
N SER A 38 1.47 4.57 5.74
CA SER A 38 1.37 3.84 7.00
C SER A 38 0.08 4.18 7.76
N GLU A 39 -0.33 5.45 7.77
CA GLU A 39 -1.62 5.87 8.35
C GLU A 39 -2.80 5.34 7.53
N LYS A 40 -2.72 5.43 6.20
CA LYS A 40 -3.79 4.96 5.31
C LYS A 40 -4.01 3.46 5.43
N LEU A 41 -2.96 2.66 5.60
CA LEU A 41 -3.12 1.21 5.84
C LEU A 41 -3.80 0.90 7.18
N ARG A 42 -3.60 1.75 8.19
CA ARG A 42 -4.24 1.63 9.51
C ARG A 42 -5.64 2.24 9.58
N ALA A 43 -6.07 2.96 8.55
CA ALA A 43 -7.36 3.61 8.55
C ALA A 43 -8.51 2.57 8.56
N PRO A 44 -9.70 2.93 9.09
CA PRO A 44 -10.78 1.98 9.32
C PRO A 44 -11.21 1.18 8.08
N GLU A 45 -11.16 1.79 6.90
CA GLU A 45 -11.55 1.16 5.63
C GLU A 45 -10.61 0.00 5.28
N GLN A 46 -9.30 0.23 5.35
CA GLN A 46 -8.28 -0.77 5.04
C GLN A 46 -8.22 -1.81 6.15
N ARG A 47 -8.27 -1.37 7.42
CA ARG A 47 -8.29 -2.24 8.60
C ARG A 47 -9.47 -3.23 8.58
N ALA A 48 -10.61 -2.87 8.00
CA ALA A 48 -11.74 -3.78 7.83
C ALA A 48 -11.43 -4.96 6.89
N VAL A 49 -10.49 -4.79 5.96
CA VAL A 49 -10.08 -5.81 4.99
C VAL A 49 -8.86 -6.59 5.48
N VAL A 50 -7.83 -5.89 5.94
CA VAL A 50 -6.54 -6.50 6.32
C VAL A 50 -6.41 -6.79 7.82
N GLY A 51 -7.41 -6.44 8.64
CA GLY A 51 -7.33 -6.56 10.09
C GLY A 51 -6.36 -5.54 10.72
N ASP A 52 -6.06 -5.73 12.00
CA ASP A 52 -5.06 -4.90 12.70
C ASP A 52 -3.64 -5.37 12.31
N ILE A 53 -2.96 -4.56 11.51
CA ILE A 53 -1.60 -4.86 11.04
C ILE A 53 -0.59 -4.90 12.18
N ASP A 54 -0.72 -4.04 13.19
CA ASP A 54 0.26 -3.96 14.27
C ASP A 54 0.15 -5.21 15.17
N ASP A 55 -1.07 -5.66 15.47
CA ASP A 55 -1.32 -6.92 16.18
C ASP A 55 -0.82 -8.12 15.37
N ARG A 56 -1.09 -8.15 14.06
CA ARG A 56 -0.71 -9.26 13.18
C ARG A 56 0.80 -9.35 12.92
N LEU A 57 1.52 -8.24 13.01
CA LEU A 57 2.98 -8.25 13.00
C LEU A 57 3.53 -8.77 14.33
N ALA A 58 2.89 -8.42 15.44
CA ALA A 58 3.31 -8.85 16.77
C ALA A 58 3.08 -10.36 17.00
N ASP A 59 1.97 -10.90 16.50
CA ASP A 59 1.64 -12.34 16.60
C ASP A 59 2.30 -13.20 15.51
N GLY A 60 2.90 -12.57 14.50
CA GLY A 60 3.60 -13.23 13.39
C GLY A 60 2.69 -13.81 12.30
N SER A 61 1.38 -13.56 12.36
CA SER A 61 0.41 -13.97 11.33
C SER A 61 0.54 -13.17 10.03
N LEU A 62 1.17 -11.99 10.08
CA LEU A 62 1.55 -11.22 8.90
C LEU A 62 3.05 -11.27 8.67
N ARG A 63 3.46 -11.66 7.45
CA ARG A 63 4.87 -11.71 7.06
C ARG A 63 5.42 -10.28 6.85
N PRO A 64 6.44 -9.83 7.62
CA PRO A 64 6.95 -8.47 7.51
C PRO A 64 7.51 -8.13 6.12
N GLY A 65 8.09 -9.11 5.43
CA GLY A 65 8.61 -8.92 4.07
C GLY A 65 7.51 -8.62 3.04
N LEU A 66 6.33 -9.23 3.19
CA LEU A 66 5.20 -9.00 2.30
C LEU A 66 4.64 -7.58 2.52
N LEU A 67 4.41 -7.22 3.78
CA LEU A 67 3.98 -5.87 4.16
C LEU A 67 4.95 -4.80 3.63
N ARG A 68 6.26 -5.02 3.81
CA ARG A 68 7.29 -4.12 3.29
C ARG A 68 7.22 -3.99 1.77
N GLY A 69 7.12 -5.11 1.05
CA GLY A 69 7.02 -5.10 -0.41
C GLY A 69 5.83 -4.30 -0.93
N VAL A 70 4.65 -4.50 -0.34
CA VAL A 70 3.43 -3.76 -0.71
C VAL A 70 3.58 -2.28 -0.42
N LEU A 71 3.98 -1.90 0.80
CA LEU A 71 4.10 -0.49 1.18
C LEU A 71 5.15 0.26 0.35
N VAL A 72 6.31 -0.36 0.10
CA VAL A 72 7.35 0.28 -0.72
C VAL A 72 6.83 0.49 -2.15
N THR A 73 6.12 -0.48 -2.71
CA THR A 73 5.52 -0.36 -4.05
C THR A 73 4.53 0.80 -4.12
N VAL A 74 3.67 0.94 -3.11
CA VAL A 74 2.69 2.04 -3.01
C VAL A 74 3.39 3.39 -2.91
N VAL A 75 4.45 3.50 -2.09
CA VAL A 75 5.21 4.74 -1.93
C VAL A 75 5.97 5.10 -3.21
N CYS A 76 6.64 4.15 -3.86
CA CYS A 76 7.31 4.39 -5.14
C CYS A 76 6.33 4.87 -6.21
N ARG A 77 5.16 4.23 -6.31
CA ARG A 77 4.09 4.65 -7.23
C ARG A 77 3.63 6.09 -6.98
N ALA A 78 3.42 6.44 -5.71
CA ALA A 78 3.03 7.80 -5.34
C ALA A 78 4.14 8.82 -5.64
N PHE A 79 5.39 8.45 -5.39
CA PHE A 79 6.55 9.29 -5.63
C PHE A 79 6.82 9.51 -7.13
N ASP A 80 6.67 8.49 -7.96
CA ASP A 80 6.74 8.61 -9.42
C ASP A 80 5.64 9.55 -9.94
N ALA A 81 4.43 9.48 -9.39
CA ALA A 81 3.36 10.42 -9.73
C ALA A 81 3.70 11.88 -9.36
N LEU A 82 4.44 12.11 -8.27
CA LEU A 82 4.94 13.44 -7.92
C LEU A 82 6.00 13.93 -8.92
N ARG A 83 6.90 13.04 -9.38
CA ARG A 83 7.95 13.36 -10.36
C ARG A 83 7.40 13.71 -11.73
N VAL A 84 6.42 12.95 -12.20
CA VAL A 84 5.73 13.21 -13.48
C VAL A 84 4.88 14.48 -13.42
N GLY A 85 4.41 14.85 -12.22
CA GLY A 85 3.54 15.99 -12.00
C GLY A 85 2.09 15.57 -11.83
N LEU A 86 1.46 16.10 -10.79
CA LEU A 86 0.08 15.76 -10.43
C LEU A 86 -0.86 16.06 -11.62
N ARG A 87 -1.53 15.01 -12.13
CA ARG A 87 -2.51 15.05 -13.25
C ARG A 87 -1.92 15.21 -14.65
N VAL A 88 -0.60 15.10 -14.83
CA VAL A 88 -0.01 15.02 -16.18
C VAL A 88 -0.32 13.63 -16.76
N ARG A 89 -1.00 13.59 -17.91
CA ARG A 89 -1.44 12.33 -18.56
C ARG A 89 -0.57 11.93 -19.76
N SER A 90 0.11 12.88 -20.36
CA SER A 90 0.94 12.67 -21.54
C SER A 90 1.89 13.85 -21.74
N GLU A 91 3.09 13.55 -22.20
CA GLU A 91 4.01 14.54 -22.75
C GLU A 91 4.30 14.21 -24.21
N GLN A 92 4.29 15.24 -25.04
CA GLN A 92 4.44 15.09 -26.48
C GLN A 92 5.52 16.04 -27.01
N TYR A 93 6.56 15.45 -27.58
CA TYR A 93 7.56 16.12 -28.40
C TYR A 93 7.43 15.64 -29.85
N PRO A 94 7.93 16.39 -30.85
CA PRO A 94 7.84 16.00 -32.27
C PRO A 94 8.42 14.60 -32.56
N GLU A 95 9.41 14.17 -31.78
CA GLU A 95 10.16 12.93 -31.93
C GLU A 95 9.70 11.79 -30.99
N LEU A 96 9.01 12.10 -29.90
CA LEU A 96 8.68 11.16 -28.82
C LEU A 96 7.31 11.46 -28.22
N GLN A 97 6.52 10.41 -28.03
CA GLN A 97 5.28 10.46 -27.27
C GLN A 97 5.41 9.54 -26.05
N THR A 98 5.26 10.12 -24.86
CA THR A 98 5.23 9.37 -23.59
C THR A 98 3.82 9.43 -23.04
N THR A 99 3.20 8.26 -22.91
CA THR A 99 1.89 8.11 -22.25
C THR A 99 2.11 7.59 -20.84
N TYR A 100 1.64 8.32 -19.85
CA TYR A 100 1.69 7.91 -18.44
C TYR A 100 0.43 7.12 -18.08
N ALA A 101 0.52 6.23 -17.09
CA ALA A 101 -0.66 5.53 -16.57
C ALA A 101 -1.65 6.53 -15.95
N ASP A 102 -2.95 6.26 -16.05
CA ASP A 102 -3.97 7.11 -15.43
C ASP A 102 -3.73 7.19 -13.92
N SER A 103 -3.41 8.40 -13.42
CA SER A 103 -3.29 8.64 -12.00
C SER A 103 -4.68 8.55 -11.36
N LEU A 104 -4.86 7.65 -10.40
CA LEU A 104 -6.04 7.71 -9.53
C LEU A 104 -6.11 9.07 -8.83
N PRO A 105 -7.32 9.55 -8.47
CA PRO A 105 -7.48 10.85 -7.83
C PRO A 105 -6.77 10.94 -6.47
N GLU A 106 -6.46 9.80 -5.86
CA GLU A 106 -5.70 9.70 -4.62
C GLU A 106 -4.22 9.41 -4.90
N LEU A 107 -3.34 10.21 -4.28
CA LEU A 107 -1.89 10.08 -4.44
C LEU A 107 -1.34 8.76 -3.86
N VAL A 108 -1.87 8.35 -2.71
CA VAL A 108 -1.54 7.09 -2.04
C VAL A 108 -2.80 6.26 -2.01
N TYR A 109 -2.77 5.07 -2.58
CA TYR A 109 -3.89 4.13 -2.61
C TYR A 109 -3.35 2.71 -2.55
N PHE A 110 -4.21 1.75 -2.21
CA PHE A 110 -3.91 0.33 -2.27
C PHE A 110 -4.83 -0.31 -3.30
N THR A 111 -4.31 -1.18 -4.16
CA THR A 111 -5.14 -1.96 -5.07
C THR A 111 -5.84 -3.09 -4.32
N GLU A 112 -6.92 -3.62 -4.88
CA GLU A 112 -7.61 -4.79 -4.32
C GLU A 112 -6.67 -6.00 -4.19
N SER A 113 -5.76 -6.19 -5.15
CA SER A 113 -4.76 -7.27 -5.08
C SER A 113 -3.74 -7.06 -3.97
N GLU A 114 -3.24 -5.83 -3.80
CA GLU A 114 -2.32 -5.46 -2.72
C GLU A 114 -2.96 -5.69 -1.34
N LEU A 115 -4.25 -5.36 -1.19
CA LEU A 115 -4.99 -5.62 0.04
C LEU A 115 -5.30 -7.10 0.24
N ALA A 116 -5.60 -7.85 -0.83
CA ALA A 116 -5.86 -9.28 -0.76
C ALA A 116 -4.61 -10.06 -0.34
N ASP A 117 -3.43 -9.68 -0.83
CA ASP A 117 -2.15 -10.28 -0.41
C ASP A 117 -1.88 -10.05 1.09
N LEU A 118 -2.33 -8.92 1.63
CA LEU A 118 -2.21 -8.61 3.05
C LEU A 118 -3.35 -9.15 3.89
N ALA A 119 -4.44 -9.60 3.30
CA ALA A 119 -5.60 -10.08 4.04
C ALA A 119 -5.21 -11.28 4.93
N PRO A 120 -5.85 -11.45 6.10
CA PRO A 120 -5.64 -12.64 6.91
C PRO A 120 -6.00 -13.89 6.10
N GLU A 121 -5.16 -14.93 6.19
CA GLU A 121 -5.47 -16.21 5.54
C GLU A 121 -6.81 -16.71 6.08
N PRO A 122 -7.71 -17.23 5.20
CA PRO A 122 -8.94 -17.83 5.68
C PRO A 122 -8.56 -18.98 6.62
N GLU A 123 -9.09 -18.95 7.83
CA GLU A 123 -8.87 -20.04 8.79
C GLU A 123 -9.19 -21.37 8.11
N THR A 124 -8.16 -22.18 7.88
CA THR A 124 -8.27 -23.56 7.39
C THR A 124 -8.83 -24.42 8.53
N GLY A 125 -10.10 -24.15 8.86
CA GLY A 125 -10.83 -24.67 10.01
C GLY A 125 -12.34 -24.51 9.88
N ALA A 126 -12.85 -23.72 8.94
CA ALA A 126 -14.28 -23.66 8.63
C ALA A 126 -14.75 -24.85 7.76
N THR A 127 -14.51 -26.08 8.22
CA THR A 127 -15.35 -27.22 7.81
C THR A 127 -16.58 -27.19 8.71
N GLY A 128 -17.58 -26.36 8.35
CA GLY A 128 -18.70 -26.06 9.24
C GLY A 128 -19.95 -25.51 8.57
N SER A 129 -20.70 -26.41 7.91
CA SER A 129 -22.17 -26.44 7.90
C SER A 129 -22.95 -25.24 7.34
N GLY A 130 -22.95 -25.10 6.01
CA GLY A 130 -24.08 -24.57 5.27
C GLY A 130 -25.04 -25.69 4.84
N ALA A 131 -25.57 -26.47 5.79
CA ALA A 131 -26.64 -27.43 5.49
C ALA A 131 -27.92 -26.65 5.17
N PHE A 132 -28.22 -26.45 3.89
CA PHE A 132 -29.51 -25.95 3.42
C PHE A 132 -30.62 -26.86 3.97
N THR A 133 -31.35 -26.40 4.97
CA THR A 133 -32.59 -27.06 5.41
C THR A 133 -33.75 -26.32 4.76
N ILE A 134 -34.26 -26.86 3.65
CA ILE A 134 -35.53 -26.41 3.07
C ILE A 134 -36.64 -26.92 3.99
N ARG A 135 -37.34 -26.02 4.68
CA ARG A 135 -38.60 -26.34 5.34
C ARG A 135 -39.70 -26.31 4.28
N ILE A 136 -40.19 -27.48 3.89
CA ILE A 136 -41.46 -27.60 3.17
C ILE A 136 -42.56 -27.52 4.22
N GLY A 137 -43.30 -26.42 4.22
CA GLY A 137 -44.60 -26.29 4.87
C GLY A 137 -45.70 -26.69 3.90
#